data_AF-A0A6H1ZYD2-F1
#
_entry.id   AF-A0A6H1ZYD2-F1
#
_cell.length_a   1.000
_cell.length_b   1.000
_cell.length_c   1.000
_cell.angle_alpha   90.00
_cell.angle_beta   90.00
_cell.angle_gamma   90.00
#
_symmetry.space_group_name_H-M   'P 1'
#
loop_
_entity.id
_entity.type
_entity.pdbx_description
1 polymer ?
#
loop_
_entity_poly.entity_id
_entity_poly.type
_entity_poly.pdbx_seq_one_letter_code
_entity_poly.pdbx_strand_id
1 'polypeptide(L)' 'GGANLTGTVVTTTLTEDTAQFVTTFTFTGSLALTEAGLFNAASTGTMVASQTFSAVNVIDTDTLQITWKIKVA' A
#
# COMPACT_ATOMS: atom_id res chain seq x y z
N GLY A 1 19.94 -20.70 35.81
CA GLY A 1 19.11 -21.27 34.73
C GLY A 1 18.83 -20.17 33.73
N GLY A 2 19.19 -20.35 32.47
CA GLY A 2 18.88 -19.39 31.40
C GLY A 2 17.72 -19.94 30.57
N ALA A 3 16.64 -19.18 30.46
CA ALA A 3 15.55 -19.50 29.53
C ALA A 3 15.83 -18.82 28.19
N ASN A 4 15.90 -19.60 27.11
CA ASN A 4 15.83 -19.05 25.76
C ASN A 4 14.38 -18.59 25.53
N LEU A 5 14.16 -17.27 25.59
CA LEU A 5 12.90 -16.69 25.12
C LEU A 5 12.96 -16.58 23.59
N THR A 6 12.29 -17.49 22.89
CA THR A 6 11.82 -17.20 21.54
C THR A 6 10.58 -16.34 21.68
N GLY A 7 10.72 -15.03 21.47
CA GLY A 7 9.58 -14.11 21.48
C GLY A 7 8.71 -14.36 20.25
N THR A 8 7.56 -15.00 20.44
CA THR A 8 6.55 -15.09 19.38
C THR A 8 5.74 -13.80 19.38
N VAL A 9 5.83 -13.01 18.30
CA VAL A 9 4.91 -11.89 18.08
C VAL A 9 3.64 -12.47 17.49
N VAL A 10 2.59 -12.58 18.30
CA VAL A 10 1.25 -12.90 17.84
C VAL A 10 0.50 -11.58 17.73
N THR A 11 0.25 -11.11 16.51
CA THR A 11 -0.72 -10.05 16.27
C THR A 11 -2.10 -10.67 16.31
N THR A 12 -2.92 -10.29 17.30
CA THR A 12 -4.33 -10.67 17.37
C THR A 12 -5.12 -9.83 16.38
N THR A 13 -5.58 -10.43 15.29
CA THR A 13 -6.53 -9.79 14.36
C THR A 13 -7.88 -9.67 15.07
N LEU A 14 -8.37 -8.45 15.31
CA LEU A 14 -9.76 -8.25 15.70
C LEU A 14 -10.67 -8.32 14.47
N THR A 15 -11.92 -8.71 14.68
CA THR A 15 -12.98 -8.48 13.69
C THR A 15 -13.00 -6.98 13.38
N GLU A 16 -12.84 -6.62 12.10
CA GLU A 16 -12.76 -5.25 11.55
C GLU A 16 -11.38 -4.57 11.52
N ASP A 17 -10.29 -5.26 11.85
CA ASP A 17 -8.95 -4.71 11.60
C ASP A 17 -8.70 -4.52 10.09
N THR A 18 -8.63 -3.25 9.67
CA THR A 18 -8.31 -2.86 8.30
C THR A 18 -7.11 -1.94 8.32
N ALA A 19 -5.98 -2.40 7.80
CA ALA A 19 -4.82 -1.56 7.55
C ALA A 19 -5.14 -0.58 6.42
N GLN A 20 -4.92 0.71 6.66
CA GLN A 20 -5.14 1.77 5.68
C GLN A 20 -3.81 2.40 5.27
N PHE A 21 -3.57 2.51 3.97
CA PHE A 21 -2.43 3.20 3.40
C PHE A 21 -2.92 4.29 2.47
N VAL A 22 -2.60 5.55 2.77
CA VAL A 22 -2.99 6.70 1.95
C VAL A 22 -1.72 7.37 1.43
N THR A 23 -1.69 7.67 0.14
CA THR A 23 -0.61 8.45 -0.46
C THR A 23 -1.19 9.38 -1.51
N THR A 24 -0.65 10.59 -1.58
CA THR A 24 -0.98 11.57 -2.60
C THR A 24 0.21 11.74 -3.53
N PHE A 25 -0.01 11.55 -4.82
CA PHE A 25 0.98 11.75 -5.88
C PHE A 25 0.72 13.10 -6.55
N THR A 26 1.79 13.84 -6.81
CA THR A 26 1.76 15.06 -7.62
C THR A 26 2.44 14.77 -8.95
N PHE A 27 1.87 15.22 -10.06
CA PHE A 27 2.40 14.91 -11.38
C PHE A 27 3.07 16.10 -12.03
N THR A 28 4.14 15.81 -12.76
CA THR A 28 4.78 16.73 -13.67
C THR A 28 4.70 16.15 -15.07
N GLY A 29 3.87 16.75 -15.92
CA GLY A 29 3.60 16.27 -17.28
C GLY A 29 2.36 15.36 -17.42
N SER A 30 2.07 14.99 -18.67
CA SER A 30 0.87 14.22 -19.03
C SER A 30 1.11 12.72 -18.98
N LEU A 31 0.28 12.01 -18.21
CA LEU A 31 0.34 10.55 -18.06
C LEU A 31 -1.06 9.94 -18.08
N ALA A 32 -1.14 8.69 -18.52
CA ALA A 32 -2.35 7.86 -18.42
C ALA A 32 -2.06 6.69 -17.48
N LEU A 33 -2.60 6.75 -16.27
CA LEU A 33 -2.40 5.74 -15.23
C LEU A 33 -3.44 4.63 -15.37
N THR A 34 -3.02 3.37 -15.40
CA THR A 34 -3.92 2.21 -15.54
C THR A 34 -3.79 1.20 -14.41
N GLU A 35 -2.85 1.41 -13.49
CA GLU A 35 -2.60 0.53 -12.37
C GLU A 35 -2.04 1.27 -11.16
N ALA A 36 -2.26 0.70 -9.99
CA ALA A 36 -1.61 1.10 -8.75
C ALA A 36 -1.08 -0.15 -8.04
N GLY A 37 0.16 -0.04 -7.54
CA GLY A 37 0.81 -1.08 -6.73
C GLY A 37 1.13 -0.57 -5.34
N LEU A 38 0.98 -1.44 -4.34
CA LEU A 38 1.43 -1.22 -2.98
C LEU A 38 2.67 -2.09 -2.73
N PHE A 39 3.79 -1.46 -2.38
CA PHE A 39 5.05 -2.13 -2.08
C PHE A 39 5.41 -1.93 -0.61
N ASN A 40 6.02 -2.94 0.01
CA ASN A 40 6.44 -2.86 1.41
C ASN A 40 7.77 -2.10 1.63
N ALA A 41 8.47 -1.72 0.56
CA ALA A 41 9.65 -0.87 0.59
C ALA A 41 9.85 -0.16 -0.75
N ALA A 42 10.57 0.97 -0.74
CA ALA A 42 10.69 1.85 -1.89
C ALA A 42 11.59 1.34 -3.03
N SER A 43 12.66 0.60 -2.72
CA SER A 43 13.69 0.23 -3.70
C SER A 43 13.87 -1.29 -3.89
N THR A 44 13.66 -2.07 -2.83
CA THR A 44 13.79 -3.55 -2.85
C THR A 44 12.57 -4.22 -2.24
N GLY A 45 11.41 -3.56 -2.31
CA GLY A 45 10.18 -4.04 -1.72
C GLY A 45 9.51 -5.14 -2.54
N THR A 46 8.78 -6.01 -1.84
CA THR A 46 7.82 -6.93 -2.44
C THR A 46 6.50 -6.18 -2.66
N MET A 47 5.87 -6.42 -3.81
CA MET A 47 4.52 -5.94 -4.07
C MET A 47 3.52 -6.75 -3.25
N VAL A 48 2.78 -6.07 -2.37
CA VAL A 48 1.79 -6.69 -1.47
C VAL A 48 0.37 -6.61 -2.00
N ALA A 49 0.07 -5.65 -2.87
CA ALA A 49 -1.20 -5.53 -3.56
C ALA A 49 -1.06 -4.78 -4.88
N SER A 50 -1.93 -5.09 -5.85
CA SER A 50 -2.01 -4.42 -7.14
C SER A 50 -3.45 -4.31 -7.59
N GLN A 51 -3.82 -3.22 -8.25
CA GLN A 51 -5.14 -3.02 -8.83
C GLN A 51 -5.01 -2.32 -10.17
N THR A 52 -5.59 -2.92 -11.21
CA THR A 52 -5.76 -2.27 -12.52
C THR A 52 -7.09 -1.54 -12.60
N PHE A 53 -7.17 -0.49 -13.41
CA PHE A 53 -8.35 0.34 -13.59
C PHE A 53 -8.35 1.01 -14.97
N SER A 54 -9.49 1.56 -15.37
CA SER A 54 -9.60 2.36 -16.59
C SER A 54 -8.70 3.61 -16.50
N ALA A 55 -8.10 4.00 -17.62
CA ALA A 55 -7.11 5.08 -17.64
C ALA A 55 -7.56 6.33 -16.89
N VAL A 56 -6.78 6.71 -15.88
CA VAL A 56 -6.88 8.00 -15.18
C VAL A 56 -5.82 8.90 -15.81
N ASN A 57 -6.29 9.88 -16.59
CA ASN A 57 -5.42 10.83 -17.25
C ASN A 57 -5.11 11.97 -16.28
N VAL A 58 -3.83 12.30 -16.14
CA VAL A 58 -3.32 13.41 -15.32
C VAL A 58 -2.44 14.31 -16.16
N ILE A 59 -2.38 15.59 -15.83
CA ILE A 59 -1.49 16.58 -16.43
C ILE A 59 -0.57 17.22 -15.36
N ASP A 60 0.29 18.15 -15.80
CA ASP A 60 1.15 18.90 -14.90
C ASP A 60 0.33 19.58 -13.79
N THR A 61 0.84 19.55 -12.57
CA THR A 61 0.22 20.08 -11.33
C THR A 61 -0.97 19.30 -10.78
N ASP A 62 -1.46 18.27 -11.48
CA ASP A 62 -2.52 17.41 -10.94
C ASP A 62 -2.04 16.63 -9.71
N THR A 63 -3.00 16.29 -8.86
CA THR A 63 -2.78 15.43 -7.69
C THR A 63 -3.73 14.25 -7.70
N LEU A 64 -3.22 13.05 -7.40
CA LEU A 64 -4.03 11.83 -7.25
C LEU A 64 -3.78 11.21 -5.88
N GLN A 65 -4.85 11.02 -5.11
CA GLN A 65 -4.79 10.28 -3.86
C GLN A 65 -5.19 8.82 -4.08
N ILE A 66 -4.33 7.90 -3.65
CA ILE A 66 -4.60 6.47 -3.63
C ILE A 66 -4.78 6.04 -2.17
N THR A 67 -5.87 5.33 -1.89
CA THR A 67 -6.17 4.75 -0.57
C THR A 67 -6.32 3.24 -0.70
N TRP A 68 -5.43 2.50 -0.04
CA TRP A 68 -5.54 1.05 0.13
C TRP A 68 -6.19 0.73 1.47
N LYS A 69 -7.14 -0.20 1.47
CA LYS A 69 -7.73 -0.78 2.68
C LYS A 69 -7.52 -2.29 2.61
N ILE A 70 -6.66 -2.82 3.47
CA ILE A 70 -6.28 -4.23 3.50
C ILE A 70 -6.79 -4.85 4.79
N LYS A 71 -7.62 -5.87 4.67
CA LYS A 71 -8.08 -6.70 5.79
C LYS A 71 -7.40 -8.07 5.68
N VAL A 72 -6.81 -8.53 6.78
CA VAL A 72 -6.33 -9.92 6.90
C VAL A 72 -7.49 -10.73 7.49
N ALA A 73 -7.95 -11.75 6.78
CA ALA A 73 -9.03 -12.64 7.19
C ALA A 73 -8.51 -14.06 7.41
#